data_AF-A0AAU6PEQ0-F1
#
_entry.id   AF-A0AAU6PEQ0-F1
#
_cell.length_a   1.000
_cell.length_b   1.000
_cell.length_c   1.000
_cell.angle_alpha   90.00
_cell.angle_beta   90.00
_cell.angle_gamma   90.00
#
_symmetry.space_group_name_H-M   'P 1'
#
loop_
_entity.id
_entity.type
_entity.pdbx_description
1 polymer ?
#
loop_
_entity_poly.entity_id
_entity_poly.type
_entity_poly.pdbx_seq_one_letter_code
_entity_poly.pdbx_strand_id
1 'polypeptide(L)'
;MKKIVLINGIKHSKLSAFNRLTQFGDGLFETCVVKESKLLFWSEHFARLERGRTQLKINEVSEKQWIKDISKALNLVDFKHAVVKIILSRGESERGYGFKKNIKPTRIVIVSPMPKETTNDYTLGVCASGYASNPLLSNIKHCNRLEQILARVEMHEDECLMLDDTGCVISVTQGNIFGVKSGELLTPELDKSGIEGTRRMRVLKIAKALGLKVNIGQLTLKDLYNCDEIFVTNSVLGVRSVSHIDKKVFSQKAVTKQLEDALKAESIKEENIQVLKPKKHFIKKILSVVIIFSALAISHWANTITAEKPLLYHLPQGTGINATAINLEKQGVIHSRYFLIAMAKILDFDTKIKSGYYDIDANMSVFDLLKNFVSAKVATRNITLIEGKTIAHYYQQLTHIKALKSSDSLKETMRLAGINPPYEGYFWPDTYQVNVGDSVASVFKRANQKLQKNLQAEWQNRDKTLRFNNASQALVLASLIEKETAHTAEKTQIAGVFMRRLQLEMRLQTDPTVVYALNLEKKYRGFLTRKDLKFKSPYNTYRNKGLPPTAIASVSASSLYAAMHPAKGESLYFVSKKDGSHAFAKTYKQHRLNIKKYLK
;
A
#
# COMPACT_ATOMS: atom_id res chain seq x y z
N MET A 1 -18.23 -39.06 2.30
CA MET A 1 -16.88 -39.63 2.55
C MET A 1 -15.82 -38.63 2.11
N LYS A 2 -14.81 -38.32 2.96
CA LYS A 2 -13.71 -37.40 2.62
C LYS A 2 -12.76 -38.03 1.58
N LYS A 3 -13.20 -38.16 0.32
CA LYS A 3 -12.32 -38.50 -0.81
C LYS A 3 -11.71 -37.20 -1.34
N ILE A 4 -10.39 -37.16 -1.49
CA ILE A 4 -9.70 -36.05 -2.16
C ILE A 4 -9.32 -36.50 -3.56
N VAL A 5 -9.65 -35.66 -4.54
CA VAL A 5 -9.26 -35.83 -5.93
C VAL A 5 -8.45 -34.61 -6.35
N LEU A 6 -7.25 -34.86 -6.88
CA LEU A 6 -6.48 -33.87 -7.60
C LEU A 6 -6.45 -34.23 -9.09
N ILE A 7 -6.74 -33.27 -9.95
CA ILE A 7 -6.55 -33.39 -11.41
C ILE A 7 -5.47 -32.37 -11.79
N ASN A 8 -4.39 -32.84 -12.41
CA ASN A 8 -3.20 -32.06 -12.76
C ASN A 8 -2.63 -31.25 -11.57
N GLY A 9 -2.73 -31.80 -10.36
CA GLY A 9 -2.27 -31.19 -9.12
C GLY A 9 -3.22 -30.16 -8.52
N ILE A 10 -4.42 -29.95 -9.08
CA ILE A 10 -5.45 -29.02 -8.58
C ILE A 10 -6.60 -29.82 -7.97
N LYS A 11 -7.12 -29.40 -6.80
CA LYS A 11 -8.26 -30.06 -6.16
C LYS A 11 -9.50 -29.89 -7.03
N HIS A 12 -9.91 -30.97 -7.68
CA HIS A 12 -10.97 -30.97 -8.68
C HIS A 12 -11.52 -32.39 -8.84
N SER A 13 -12.83 -32.53 -9.04
CA SER A 13 -13.50 -33.83 -9.09
C SER A 13 -14.15 -34.17 -10.43
N LYS A 14 -14.22 -33.21 -11.36
CA LYS A 14 -14.83 -33.42 -12.68
C LYS A 14 -13.74 -33.57 -13.74
N LEU A 15 -13.89 -34.52 -14.65
CA LEU A 15 -13.00 -34.69 -15.79
C LEU A 15 -13.76 -34.27 -17.06
N SER A 16 -13.07 -33.65 -18.01
CA SER A 16 -13.65 -33.29 -19.31
C SER A 16 -14.21 -34.53 -20.03
N ALA A 17 -15.36 -34.37 -20.69
CA ALA A 17 -15.91 -35.39 -21.60
C ALA A 17 -15.04 -35.58 -22.85
N PHE A 18 -14.17 -34.60 -23.17
CA PHE A 18 -13.17 -34.69 -24.23
C PHE A 18 -11.87 -35.36 -23.77
N ASN A 19 -11.77 -35.74 -22.51
CA ASN A 19 -10.65 -36.51 -22.03
C ASN A 19 -10.73 -37.94 -22.57
N ARG A 20 -9.65 -38.42 -23.18
CA ARG A 20 -9.60 -39.74 -23.83
C ARG A 20 -9.76 -40.90 -22.85
N LEU A 21 -9.49 -40.67 -21.55
CA LEU A 21 -9.83 -41.65 -20.52
C LEU A 21 -11.35 -41.89 -20.47
N THR A 22 -12.14 -40.82 -20.54
CA THR A 22 -13.61 -40.88 -20.51
C THR A 22 -14.16 -41.55 -21.76
N GLN A 23 -13.59 -41.24 -22.93
CA GLN A 23 -14.11 -41.72 -24.21
C GLN A 23 -13.70 -43.16 -24.54
N PHE A 24 -12.47 -43.56 -24.19
CA PHE A 24 -11.86 -44.78 -24.73
C PHE A 24 -11.12 -45.62 -23.70
N GLY A 25 -11.13 -45.25 -22.42
CA GLY A 25 -10.26 -45.90 -21.42
C GLY A 25 -8.76 -45.74 -21.72
N ASP A 26 -8.38 -44.72 -22.50
CA ASP A 26 -7.01 -44.47 -22.97
C ASP A 26 -6.13 -43.89 -21.84
N GLY A 27 -5.68 -44.80 -20.99
CA GLY A 27 -4.89 -44.48 -19.82
C GLY A 27 -4.48 -45.71 -19.02
N LEU A 28 -3.76 -45.44 -17.94
CA LEU A 28 -3.21 -46.41 -16.99
C LEU A 28 -3.57 -45.97 -15.58
N PHE A 29 -3.57 -46.90 -14.64
CA PHE A 29 -3.74 -46.56 -13.24
C PHE A 29 -2.90 -47.43 -12.32
N GLU A 30 -2.57 -46.86 -11.17
CA GLU A 30 -1.95 -47.55 -10.06
C GLU A 30 -2.78 -47.36 -8.79
N THR A 31 -2.75 -48.34 -7.91
CA THR A 31 -3.40 -48.29 -6.60
C THR A 31 -2.35 -48.60 -5.54
N CYS A 32 -1.88 -47.56 -4.88
CA CYS A 32 -0.78 -47.63 -3.93
C CYS A 32 -1.30 -47.57 -2.49
N VAL A 33 -0.53 -48.11 -1.55
CA VAL A 33 -0.82 -48.03 -0.12
C VAL A 33 0.13 -47.04 0.53
N VAL A 34 -0.42 -46.17 1.38
CA VAL A 34 0.33 -45.26 2.23
C VAL A 34 0.10 -45.67 3.68
N LYS A 35 1.20 -45.86 4.42
CA LYS A 35 1.15 -46.02 5.88
C LYS A 35 2.05 -44.98 6.53
N GLU A 36 1.54 -44.18 7.46
CA GLU A 36 2.32 -43.20 8.22
C GLU A 36 3.18 -42.29 7.33
N SER A 37 2.58 -41.74 6.25
CA SER A 37 3.29 -40.90 5.25
C SER A 37 4.37 -41.62 4.42
N LYS A 38 4.43 -42.95 4.47
CA LYS A 38 5.31 -43.80 3.66
C LYS A 38 4.49 -44.45 2.54
N LEU A 39 4.82 -44.14 1.30
CA LEU A 39 4.22 -44.76 0.12
C LEU A 39 4.94 -46.08 -0.16
N LEU A 40 4.24 -47.20 -0.01
CA LEU A 40 4.82 -48.54 -0.05
C LEU A 40 4.99 -49.04 -1.48
N PHE A 41 6.15 -49.65 -1.77
CA PHE A 41 6.55 -50.24 -3.04
C PHE A 41 6.37 -49.28 -4.23
N TRP A 42 6.71 -48.01 -4.02
CA TRP A 42 6.48 -46.96 -5.02
C TRP A 42 7.31 -47.20 -6.28
N SER A 43 8.56 -47.64 -6.15
CA SER A 43 9.43 -47.94 -7.29
C SER A 43 8.83 -48.98 -8.22
N GLU A 44 8.20 -50.04 -7.71
CA GLU A 44 7.49 -51.03 -8.53
C GLU A 44 6.22 -50.47 -9.18
N HIS A 45 5.46 -49.67 -8.44
CA HIS A 45 4.26 -49.00 -8.98
C HIS A 45 4.63 -48.06 -10.14
N PHE A 46 5.66 -47.24 -9.95
CA PHE A 46 6.12 -46.31 -10.96
C PHE A 46 6.73 -47.04 -12.17
N ALA A 47 7.55 -48.06 -11.95
CA ALA A 47 8.11 -48.87 -13.02
C ALA A 47 7.02 -49.54 -13.88
N ARG A 48 5.95 -50.07 -13.28
CA ARG A 48 4.83 -50.64 -14.04
C ARG A 48 4.03 -49.58 -14.80
N LEU A 49 3.78 -48.43 -14.17
CA LEU A 49 3.15 -47.29 -14.84
C LEU A 49 3.95 -46.86 -16.08
N GLU A 50 5.28 -46.76 -15.97
CA GLU A 50 6.17 -46.39 -17.06
C GLU A 50 6.25 -47.43 -18.18
N ARG A 51 6.24 -48.73 -17.86
CA ARG A 51 6.09 -49.80 -18.86
C ARG A 51 4.79 -49.62 -19.65
N GLY A 52 3.67 -49.48 -18.95
CA GLY A 52 2.37 -49.22 -19.58
C GLY A 52 2.36 -47.94 -20.40
N ARG A 53 3.00 -46.88 -19.92
CA ARG A 53 3.07 -45.59 -20.60
C ARG A 53 3.81 -45.74 -21.93
N THR A 54 4.94 -46.44 -21.91
CA THR A 54 5.75 -46.72 -23.10
C THR A 54 4.97 -47.57 -24.10
N GLN A 55 4.32 -48.64 -23.63
CA GLN A 55 3.52 -49.55 -24.45
C GLN A 55 2.33 -48.85 -25.12
N LEU A 56 1.62 -47.98 -24.38
CA LEU A 56 0.53 -47.16 -24.91
C LEU A 56 1.00 -45.86 -25.58
N LYS A 57 2.31 -45.59 -25.62
CA LYS A 57 2.90 -44.37 -26.19
C LYS A 57 2.30 -43.08 -25.61
N ILE A 58 2.01 -43.05 -24.30
CA ILE A 58 1.53 -41.85 -23.61
C ILE A 58 2.74 -40.97 -23.27
N ASN A 59 2.58 -39.65 -23.36
CA ASN A 59 3.68 -38.72 -23.06
C ASN A 59 4.12 -38.80 -21.59
N GLU A 60 5.40 -38.50 -21.34
CA GLU A 60 6.05 -38.69 -20.05
C GLU A 60 5.48 -37.78 -18.95
N VAL A 61 5.43 -38.33 -17.72
CA VAL A 61 5.23 -37.58 -16.49
C VAL A 61 6.32 -37.97 -15.51
N SER A 62 7.15 -37.00 -15.11
CA SER A 62 8.25 -37.28 -14.19
C SER A 62 7.78 -37.82 -12.84
N GLU A 63 8.55 -38.75 -12.28
CA GLU A 63 8.30 -39.33 -10.95
C GLU A 63 8.15 -38.26 -9.87
N LYS A 64 9.02 -37.24 -9.90
CA LYS A 64 8.97 -36.09 -9.00
C LYS A 64 7.62 -35.38 -9.04
N GLN A 65 6.99 -35.29 -10.21
CA GLN A 65 5.68 -34.68 -10.35
C GLN A 65 4.57 -35.55 -9.74
N TRP A 66 4.66 -36.88 -9.88
CA TRP A 66 3.77 -37.81 -9.17
C TRP A 66 3.89 -37.69 -7.66
N ILE A 67 5.10 -37.72 -7.11
CA ILE A 67 5.34 -37.58 -5.67
C ILE A 67 4.82 -36.25 -5.14
N LYS A 68 4.96 -35.17 -5.91
CA LYS A 68 4.41 -33.86 -5.58
C LYS A 68 2.88 -33.86 -5.53
N ASP A 69 2.22 -34.46 -6.52
CA ASP A 69 0.75 -34.51 -6.58
C ASP A 69 0.19 -35.44 -5.49
N ILE A 70 0.82 -36.60 -5.24
CA ILE A 70 0.47 -37.53 -4.16
C ILE A 70 0.62 -36.87 -2.78
N SER A 71 1.78 -36.25 -2.52
CA SER A 71 2.03 -35.53 -1.27
C SER A 71 1.03 -34.38 -1.08
N LYS A 72 0.70 -33.65 -2.15
CA LYS A 72 -0.30 -32.57 -2.09
C LYS A 72 -1.68 -33.12 -1.74
N ALA A 73 -2.08 -34.26 -2.30
CA ALA A 73 -3.38 -34.87 -2.04
C ALA A 73 -3.50 -35.39 -0.60
N LEU A 74 -2.45 -36.05 -0.09
CA LEU A 74 -2.40 -36.56 1.28
C LEU A 74 -2.41 -35.45 2.33
N ASN A 75 -1.75 -34.31 2.08
CA ASN A 75 -1.80 -33.15 2.99
C ASN A 75 -3.19 -32.49 3.12
N LEU A 76 -4.18 -32.89 2.29
CA LEU A 76 -5.55 -32.40 2.36
C LEU A 76 -6.48 -33.34 3.16
N VAL A 77 -5.96 -34.46 3.65
CA VAL A 77 -6.66 -35.44 4.49
C VAL A 77 -5.83 -35.77 5.73
N ASP A 78 -6.50 -36.29 6.75
CA ASP A 78 -5.85 -36.70 8.00
C ASP A 78 -5.86 -38.23 8.13
N PHE A 79 -5.49 -38.93 7.05
CA PHE A 79 -5.45 -40.39 7.04
C PHE A 79 -4.03 -40.88 7.37
N LYS A 80 -3.89 -41.59 8.49
CA LYS A 80 -2.64 -42.32 8.81
C LYS A 80 -2.39 -43.46 7.83
N HIS A 81 -3.44 -44.17 7.43
CA HIS A 81 -3.41 -45.25 6.44
C HIS A 81 -4.38 -44.93 5.31
N ALA A 82 -3.90 -44.95 4.07
CA ALA A 82 -4.68 -44.56 2.91
C ALA A 82 -4.37 -45.41 1.69
N VAL A 83 -5.35 -45.50 0.80
CA VAL A 83 -5.17 -45.97 -0.57
C VAL A 83 -5.07 -44.74 -1.48
N VAL A 84 -3.99 -44.67 -2.25
CA VAL A 84 -3.75 -43.64 -3.26
C VAL A 84 -3.89 -44.27 -4.63
N LYS A 85 -4.97 -43.96 -5.34
CA LYS A 85 -5.13 -44.33 -6.74
C LYS A 85 -4.61 -43.20 -7.61
N ILE A 86 -3.63 -43.48 -8.48
CA ILE A 86 -3.20 -42.56 -9.52
C ILE A 86 -3.68 -43.04 -10.87
N ILE A 87 -4.08 -42.12 -11.75
CA ILE A 87 -4.52 -42.41 -13.11
C ILE A 87 -3.77 -41.48 -14.06
N LEU A 88 -3.14 -42.06 -15.07
CA LEU A 88 -2.49 -41.37 -16.18
C LEU A 88 -3.35 -41.55 -17.42
N SER A 89 -3.94 -40.47 -17.91
CA SER A 89 -4.61 -40.44 -19.20
C SER A 89 -3.71 -39.82 -20.26
N ARG A 90 -3.86 -40.25 -21.53
CA ARG A 90 -3.26 -39.56 -22.67
C ARG A 90 -3.58 -38.06 -22.68
N GLY A 91 -4.76 -37.67 -22.19
CA GLY A 91 -5.19 -36.27 -22.09
C GLY A 91 -6.43 -36.00 -22.94
N GLU A 92 -6.61 -34.75 -23.34
CA GLU A 92 -7.76 -34.33 -24.14
C GLU A 92 -7.48 -34.45 -25.64
N SER A 93 -8.49 -34.85 -26.40
CA SER A 93 -8.47 -34.81 -27.87
C SER A 93 -9.86 -34.52 -28.42
N GLU A 94 -9.91 -34.24 -29.72
CA GLU A 94 -11.15 -34.21 -30.48
C GLU A 94 -11.69 -35.65 -30.70
N ARG A 95 -12.61 -35.79 -31.66
CA ARG A 95 -13.30 -37.05 -31.98
C ARG A 95 -12.40 -38.10 -32.63
N GLY A 96 -12.77 -39.36 -32.43
CA GLY A 96 -12.18 -40.51 -33.09
C GLY A 96 -10.93 -41.08 -32.40
N TYR A 97 -10.41 -42.17 -32.96
CA TYR A 97 -9.30 -42.92 -32.36
C TYR A 97 -7.94 -42.25 -32.60
N GLY A 98 -7.78 -41.52 -33.70
CA GLY A 98 -6.57 -40.77 -34.02
C GLY A 98 -6.28 -39.64 -33.02
N PHE A 99 -5.01 -39.33 -32.82
CA PHE A 99 -4.60 -38.28 -31.87
C PHE A 99 -3.29 -37.61 -32.26
N LYS A 100 -3.14 -36.35 -31.84
CA LYS A 100 -1.89 -35.59 -31.99
C LYS A 100 -0.82 -36.13 -31.02
N LYS A 101 0.44 -36.20 -31.45
CA LYS A 101 1.53 -36.75 -30.62
C LYS A 101 1.86 -35.88 -29.40
N ASN A 102 1.57 -34.58 -29.44
CA ASN A 102 1.92 -33.61 -28.39
C ASN A 102 0.82 -33.42 -27.32
N ILE A 103 -0.15 -34.33 -27.19
CA ILE A 103 -1.19 -34.21 -26.16
C ILE A 103 -0.55 -34.24 -24.77
N LYS A 104 -0.92 -33.27 -23.94
CA LYS A 104 -0.48 -33.22 -22.56
C LYS A 104 -1.23 -34.27 -21.72
N PRO A 105 -0.52 -35.20 -21.04
CA PRO A 105 -1.18 -36.20 -20.21
C PRO A 105 -1.98 -35.56 -19.07
N THR A 106 -3.10 -36.19 -18.73
CA THR A 106 -3.86 -35.81 -17.54
C THR A 106 -3.51 -36.74 -16.39
N ARG A 107 -3.12 -36.14 -15.25
CA ARG A 107 -2.77 -36.85 -14.03
C ARG A 107 -3.90 -36.72 -13.03
N ILE A 108 -4.38 -37.84 -12.51
CA ILE A 108 -5.42 -37.86 -11.49
C ILE A 108 -4.86 -38.57 -10.27
N VAL A 109 -5.04 -37.98 -9.09
CA VAL A 109 -4.69 -38.58 -7.80
C VAL A 109 -5.93 -38.61 -6.95
N ILE A 110 -6.32 -39.80 -6.50
CA ILE A 110 -7.48 -40.04 -5.64
C ILE A 110 -6.98 -40.64 -4.35
N VAL A 111 -7.29 -40.00 -3.23
CA VAL A 111 -6.96 -40.50 -1.89
C VAL A 111 -8.25 -40.95 -1.20
N SER A 112 -8.24 -42.19 -0.73
CA SER A 112 -9.34 -42.83 0.00
C SER A 112 -8.81 -43.48 1.29
N PRO A 113 -9.66 -43.66 2.31
CA PRO A 113 -9.28 -44.43 3.49
C PRO A 113 -8.94 -45.88 3.12
N MET A 114 -8.09 -46.52 3.92
CA MET A 114 -7.83 -47.96 3.79
C MET A 114 -9.16 -48.73 3.99
N PRO A 115 -9.48 -49.73 3.14
CA PRO A 115 -10.60 -50.64 3.39
C PRO A 115 -10.44 -51.35 4.74
N LYS A 116 -11.56 -51.67 5.40
CA LYS A 116 -11.53 -52.53 6.59
C LYS A 116 -11.10 -53.94 6.17
N GLU A 117 -10.29 -54.61 6.98
CA GLU A 117 -9.99 -56.03 6.77
C GLU A 117 -11.28 -56.85 6.92
N THR A 118 -11.51 -57.75 5.97
CA THR A 118 -12.59 -58.76 6.04
C THR A 118 -12.06 -60.04 6.71
N THR A 119 -12.99 -60.94 7.05
CA THR A 119 -12.80 -62.16 7.85
C THR A 119 -11.76 -63.14 7.28
N ASN A 120 -11.38 -64.14 8.09
CA ASN A 120 -10.29 -65.07 7.79
C ASN A 120 -10.57 -66.05 6.63
N ASP A 121 -11.83 -66.36 6.34
CA ASP A 121 -12.21 -67.31 5.30
C ASP A 121 -12.41 -66.58 3.97
N TYR A 122 -11.34 -66.47 3.18
CA TYR A 122 -11.40 -65.86 1.84
C TYR A 122 -11.79 -66.93 0.82
N THR A 123 -12.88 -66.72 0.07
CA THR A 123 -13.42 -67.71 -0.88
C THR A 123 -13.32 -67.26 -2.32
N LEU A 124 -13.13 -68.20 -3.25
CA LEU A 124 -13.13 -67.96 -4.69
C LEU A 124 -14.22 -68.74 -5.40
N GLY A 125 -14.89 -68.09 -6.35
CA GLY A 125 -15.66 -68.76 -7.41
C GLY A 125 -14.89 -68.80 -8.73
N VAL A 126 -15.49 -69.38 -9.77
CA VAL A 126 -15.01 -69.28 -11.16
C VAL A 126 -15.92 -68.36 -11.95
N CYS A 127 -15.34 -67.39 -12.66
CA CYS A 127 -16.11 -66.35 -13.32
C CYS A 127 -16.63 -66.83 -14.66
N ALA A 128 -17.87 -66.47 -14.99
CA ALA A 128 -18.43 -66.73 -16.31
C ALA A 128 -17.70 -65.97 -17.43
N SER A 129 -17.18 -64.77 -17.14
CA SER A 129 -16.37 -63.99 -18.08
C SER A 129 -14.90 -63.96 -17.68
N GLY A 130 -14.02 -64.02 -18.68
CA GLY A 130 -12.57 -64.05 -18.51
C GLY A 130 -11.84 -62.92 -19.24
N TYR A 131 -10.60 -63.20 -19.63
CA TYR A 131 -9.77 -62.33 -20.45
C TYR A 131 -9.81 -62.73 -21.92
N ALA A 132 -9.84 -61.73 -22.80
CA ALA A 132 -9.44 -61.91 -24.19
C ALA A 132 -7.90 -61.84 -24.31
N SER A 133 -7.33 -62.66 -25.20
CA SER A 133 -5.91 -62.61 -25.53
C SER A 133 -5.57 -61.33 -26.28
N ASN A 134 -4.72 -60.49 -25.70
CA ASN A 134 -4.17 -59.30 -26.34
C ASN A 134 -2.77 -58.97 -25.79
N PRO A 135 -1.70 -59.48 -26.42
CA PRO A 135 -0.32 -59.20 -25.99
C PRO A 135 0.06 -57.72 -25.98
N LEU A 136 -0.64 -56.85 -26.73
CA LEU A 136 -0.40 -55.41 -26.72
C LEU A 136 -0.94 -54.70 -25.48
N LEU A 137 -1.77 -55.38 -24.68
CA LEU A 137 -2.35 -54.87 -23.43
C LEU A 137 -2.01 -55.72 -22.22
N SER A 138 -1.36 -56.87 -22.43
CA SER A 138 -0.92 -57.76 -21.37
C SER A 138 0.13 -57.09 -20.46
N ASN A 139 0.26 -57.60 -19.24
CA ASN A 139 1.18 -57.15 -18.20
C ASN A 139 0.99 -55.72 -17.65
N ILE A 140 0.20 -54.85 -18.32
CA ILE A 140 0.03 -53.44 -17.94
C ILE A 140 -1.33 -53.16 -17.29
N LYS A 141 -1.37 -52.17 -16.38
CA LYS A 141 -2.57 -51.80 -15.65
C LYS A 141 -3.36 -50.67 -16.34
N HIS A 142 -3.83 -50.95 -17.56
CA HIS A 142 -4.60 -50.00 -18.38
C HIS A 142 -6.02 -49.75 -17.85
N CYS A 143 -6.68 -48.68 -18.29
CA CYS A 143 -8.02 -48.30 -17.80
C CYS A 143 -9.19 -49.03 -18.46
N ASN A 144 -8.98 -49.78 -19.54
CA ASN A 144 -9.99 -50.70 -20.09
C ASN A 144 -10.19 -51.89 -19.13
N ARG A 145 -11.16 -51.79 -18.23
CA ARG A 145 -11.39 -52.78 -17.14
C ARG A 145 -12.76 -53.44 -17.20
N LEU A 146 -13.43 -53.38 -18.37
CA LEU A 146 -14.79 -53.88 -18.51
C LEU A 146 -14.87 -55.40 -18.28
N GLU A 147 -13.86 -56.17 -18.71
CA GLU A 147 -13.75 -57.61 -18.41
C GLU A 147 -13.84 -57.90 -16.90
N GLN A 148 -13.11 -57.13 -16.08
CA GLN A 148 -13.14 -57.30 -14.62
C GLN A 148 -14.47 -56.82 -14.01
N ILE A 149 -15.15 -55.86 -14.64
CA ILE A 149 -16.49 -55.44 -14.20
C ILE A 149 -17.50 -56.56 -14.49
N LEU A 150 -17.52 -57.09 -15.71
CA LEU A 150 -18.41 -58.19 -16.11
C LEU A 150 -18.21 -59.42 -15.22
N ALA A 151 -16.94 -59.77 -14.94
CA ALA A 151 -16.60 -60.90 -14.07
C ALA A 151 -17.13 -60.75 -12.63
N ARG A 152 -17.39 -59.52 -12.19
CA ARG A 152 -17.88 -59.23 -10.83
C ARG A 152 -19.41 -59.07 -10.75
N VAL A 153 -20.13 -58.99 -11.88
CA VAL A 153 -21.59 -58.74 -11.87
C VAL A 153 -22.34 -59.87 -11.16
N GLU A 154 -21.91 -61.11 -11.35
CA GLU A 154 -22.57 -62.31 -10.83
C GLU A 154 -21.77 -63.00 -9.72
N MET A 155 -20.80 -62.28 -9.13
CA MET A 155 -19.91 -62.83 -8.11
C MET A 155 -20.58 -62.85 -6.73
N HIS A 156 -20.67 -64.04 -6.13
CA HIS A 156 -21.20 -64.24 -4.78
C HIS A 156 -20.12 -64.42 -3.72
N GLU A 157 -18.97 -64.94 -4.11
CA GLU A 157 -17.79 -65.15 -3.26
C GLU A 157 -17.01 -63.84 -3.04
N ASP A 158 -16.00 -63.84 -2.16
CA ASP A 158 -15.15 -62.65 -1.93
C ASP A 158 -14.46 -62.18 -3.22
N GLU A 159 -14.10 -63.15 -4.06
CA GLU A 159 -13.31 -62.96 -5.26
C GLU A 159 -13.54 -64.11 -6.24
N CYS A 160 -13.06 -63.98 -7.48
CA CYS A 160 -13.41 -64.94 -8.52
C CYS A 160 -12.29 -65.10 -9.55
N LEU A 161 -12.05 -66.35 -9.96
CA LEU A 161 -11.03 -66.75 -10.92
C LEU A 161 -11.42 -66.32 -12.33
N MET A 162 -10.53 -65.61 -12.99
CA MET A 162 -10.66 -65.20 -14.38
C MET A 162 -9.78 -66.08 -15.27
N LEU A 163 -10.40 -66.74 -16.23
CA LEU A 163 -9.76 -67.60 -17.21
C LEU A 163 -9.46 -66.84 -18.50
N ASP A 164 -8.61 -67.37 -19.37
CA ASP A 164 -8.50 -66.93 -20.76
C ASP A 164 -9.46 -67.70 -21.69
N ASP A 165 -9.39 -67.42 -22.98
CA ASP A 165 -10.17 -68.05 -24.04
C ASP A 165 -9.83 -69.54 -24.27
N THR A 166 -8.77 -70.04 -23.64
CA THR A 166 -8.40 -71.47 -23.65
C THR A 166 -8.82 -72.22 -22.39
N GLY A 167 -9.43 -71.51 -21.43
CA GLY A 167 -9.82 -72.06 -20.12
C GLY A 167 -8.66 -72.14 -19.12
N CYS A 168 -7.50 -71.54 -19.41
CA CYS A 168 -6.39 -71.43 -18.47
C CYS A 168 -6.64 -70.28 -17.50
N VAL A 169 -6.22 -70.44 -16.25
CA VAL A 169 -6.36 -69.43 -15.21
C VAL A 169 -5.32 -68.34 -15.42
N ILE A 170 -5.73 -67.08 -15.34
CA ILE A 170 -4.85 -65.92 -15.50
C ILE A 170 -4.70 -65.15 -14.19
N SER A 171 -5.82 -64.83 -13.54
CA SER A 171 -5.83 -64.00 -12.33
C SER A 171 -7.14 -64.15 -11.58
N VAL A 172 -7.31 -63.37 -10.51
CA VAL A 172 -8.65 -63.05 -9.99
C VAL A 172 -9.07 -61.65 -10.45
N THR A 173 -10.32 -61.21 -10.19
CA THR A 173 -10.85 -59.95 -10.75
C THR A 173 -10.06 -58.70 -10.33
N GLN A 174 -9.43 -58.72 -9.14
CA GLN A 174 -8.59 -57.61 -8.64
C GLN A 174 -7.29 -58.08 -7.98
N GLY A 175 -6.62 -59.09 -8.53
CA GLY A 175 -5.35 -59.58 -8.00
C GLY A 175 -4.75 -60.70 -8.85
N ASN A 176 -3.51 -61.07 -8.54
CA ASN A 176 -2.89 -62.25 -9.13
C ASN A 176 -3.13 -63.46 -8.23
N ILE A 177 -3.04 -64.65 -8.82
CA ILE A 177 -3.27 -65.93 -8.15
C ILE A 177 -1.97 -66.74 -8.14
N PHE A 178 -1.77 -67.49 -7.06
CA PHE A 178 -0.69 -68.44 -6.88
C PHE A 178 -1.23 -69.74 -6.31
N GLY A 179 -0.63 -70.85 -6.72
CA GLY A 179 -0.81 -72.14 -6.08
C GLY A 179 0.52 -72.66 -5.56
N VAL A 180 0.48 -73.45 -4.49
CA VAL A 180 1.64 -74.16 -3.96
C VAL A 180 1.35 -75.64 -4.08
N LYS A 181 2.24 -76.40 -4.72
CA LYS A 181 2.10 -77.85 -4.86
C LYS A 181 3.42 -78.51 -4.50
N SER A 182 3.42 -79.31 -3.43
CA SER A 182 4.60 -80.00 -2.90
C SER A 182 5.80 -79.05 -2.70
N GLY A 183 5.54 -77.85 -2.20
CA GLY A 183 6.54 -76.79 -1.98
C GLY A 183 6.97 -76.01 -3.22
N GLU A 184 6.48 -76.35 -4.42
CA GLU A 184 6.70 -75.58 -5.65
C GLU A 184 5.63 -74.50 -5.81
N LEU A 185 6.06 -73.27 -6.07
CA LEU A 185 5.18 -72.12 -6.29
C LEU A 185 4.80 -72.01 -7.77
N LEU A 186 3.51 -72.13 -8.06
CA LEU A 186 2.92 -72.03 -9.39
C LEU A 186 2.20 -70.67 -9.55
N THR A 187 2.38 -70.01 -10.68
CA THR A 187 1.56 -68.84 -11.05
C THR A 187 1.40 -68.74 -12.56
N PRO A 188 0.28 -68.21 -13.06
CA PRO A 188 0.07 -68.03 -14.50
C PRO A 188 1.15 -67.17 -15.18
N GLU A 189 1.52 -67.54 -16.41
CA GLU A 189 2.15 -66.64 -17.37
C GLU A 189 1.17 -65.54 -17.82
N LEU A 190 1.69 -64.36 -18.17
CA LEU A 190 0.87 -63.17 -18.42
C LEU A 190 1.17 -62.53 -19.79
N ASP A 191 1.79 -63.27 -20.71
CA ASP A 191 2.25 -62.72 -21.99
C ASP A 191 1.08 -62.33 -22.92
N LYS A 192 -0.04 -63.03 -22.78
CA LYS A 192 -1.24 -62.82 -23.61
C LYS A 192 -2.30 -61.96 -22.94
N SER A 193 -2.42 -62.00 -21.62
CA SER A 193 -3.47 -61.30 -20.88
C SER A 193 -3.09 -61.12 -19.40
N GLY A 194 -3.95 -60.46 -18.64
CA GLY A 194 -3.72 -60.20 -17.23
C GLY A 194 -2.74 -59.05 -16.94
N ILE A 195 -2.41 -58.89 -15.66
CA ILE A 195 -1.66 -57.74 -15.15
C ILE A 195 -0.49 -58.24 -14.32
N GLU A 196 0.72 -57.76 -14.61
CA GLU A 196 1.90 -58.04 -13.78
C GLU A 196 1.78 -57.27 -12.45
N GLY A 197 1.28 -57.93 -11.41
CA GLY A 197 1.07 -57.36 -10.08
C GLY A 197 2.35 -56.83 -9.46
N THR A 198 2.34 -55.63 -8.87
CA THR A 198 3.48 -55.18 -8.06
C THR A 198 3.78 -56.14 -6.92
N ARG A 199 2.75 -56.75 -6.32
CA ARG A 199 2.92 -57.75 -5.27
C ARG A 199 3.24 -59.14 -5.82
N ARG A 200 2.71 -59.52 -6.99
CA ARG A 200 3.17 -60.71 -7.74
C ARG A 200 4.69 -60.68 -7.95
N MET A 201 5.21 -59.56 -8.47
CA MET A 201 6.66 -59.37 -8.66
C MET A 201 7.45 -59.52 -7.34
N ARG A 202 6.96 -58.96 -6.22
CA ARG A 202 7.61 -59.13 -4.91
C ARG A 202 7.55 -60.56 -4.40
N VAL A 203 6.39 -61.20 -4.47
CA VAL A 203 6.20 -62.61 -4.07
C VAL A 203 7.17 -63.52 -4.84
N LEU A 204 7.31 -63.34 -6.16
CA LEU A 204 8.26 -64.11 -6.96
C LEU A 204 9.72 -63.89 -6.54
N LYS A 205 10.11 -62.65 -6.22
CA LYS A 205 11.45 -62.34 -5.71
C LYS A 205 11.70 -62.97 -4.34
N ILE A 206 10.74 -62.83 -3.42
CA ILE A 206 10.79 -63.41 -2.08
C ILE A 206 10.88 -64.92 -2.17
N ALA A 207 10.05 -65.57 -3.00
CA ALA A 207 10.04 -67.01 -3.18
C ALA A 207 11.42 -67.54 -3.61
N LYS A 208 12.06 -66.88 -4.59
CA LYS A 208 13.43 -67.20 -5.00
C LYS A 208 14.44 -67.00 -3.87
N ALA A 209 14.33 -65.91 -3.10
CA ALA A 209 15.21 -65.65 -1.95
C ALA A 209 15.03 -66.66 -0.81
N LEU A 210 13.84 -67.24 -0.67
CA LEU A 210 13.52 -68.31 0.27
C LEU A 210 13.89 -69.71 -0.25
N GLY A 211 14.45 -69.82 -1.47
CA GLY A 211 14.82 -71.09 -2.09
C GLY A 211 13.65 -71.92 -2.60
N LEU A 212 12.45 -71.33 -2.74
CA LEU A 212 11.30 -72.03 -3.33
C LEU A 212 11.51 -72.20 -4.84
N LYS A 213 11.16 -73.38 -5.36
CA LYS A 213 11.05 -73.59 -6.81
C LYS A 213 9.85 -72.79 -7.32
N VAL A 214 10.05 -72.04 -8.40
CA VAL A 214 9.03 -71.17 -8.98
C VAL A 214 8.77 -71.59 -10.43
N ASN A 215 7.52 -71.88 -10.75
CA ASN A 215 7.06 -72.21 -12.09
C ASN A 215 6.04 -71.17 -12.55
N ILE A 216 6.41 -70.45 -13.62
CA ILE A 216 5.55 -69.50 -14.31
C ILE A 216 5.18 -70.15 -15.63
N GLY A 217 3.89 -70.42 -15.84
CA GLY A 217 3.43 -71.10 -17.04
C GLY A 217 1.91 -71.18 -17.10
N GLN A 218 1.39 -72.02 -18.00
CA GLN A 218 -0.05 -72.27 -18.10
C GLN A 218 -0.53 -73.04 -16.88
N LEU A 219 -1.71 -72.65 -16.38
CA LEU A 219 -2.30 -73.24 -15.18
C LEU A 219 -3.78 -73.47 -15.42
N THR A 220 -4.22 -74.72 -15.47
CA THR A 220 -5.65 -75.04 -15.61
C THR A 220 -6.34 -74.99 -14.24
N LEU A 221 -7.69 -74.95 -14.24
CA LEU A 221 -8.46 -75.11 -13.00
C LEU A 221 -8.12 -76.43 -12.27
N LYS A 222 -7.89 -77.50 -13.03
CA LYS A 222 -7.48 -78.80 -12.48
C LYS A 222 -6.13 -78.71 -11.78
N ASP A 223 -5.19 -77.96 -12.32
CA ASP A 223 -3.88 -77.76 -11.69
C ASP A 223 -4.01 -77.02 -10.35
N LEU A 224 -4.83 -75.96 -10.32
CA LEU A 224 -5.13 -75.22 -9.08
C LEU A 224 -5.83 -76.08 -8.03
N TYR A 225 -6.83 -76.88 -8.41
CA TYR A 225 -7.52 -77.77 -7.47
C TYR A 225 -6.61 -78.86 -6.89
N ASN A 226 -5.48 -79.15 -7.56
CA ASN A 226 -4.46 -80.09 -7.11
C ASN A 226 -3.32 -79.45 -6.31
N CYS A 227 -3.38 -78.14 -6.04
CA CYS A 227 -2.45 -77.47 -5.14
C CYS A 227 -2.80 -77.75 -3.67
N ASP A 228 -1.77 -77.72 -2.83
CA ASP A 228 -1.87 -77.82 -1.37
C ASP A 228 -2.37 -76.51 -0.76
N GLU A 229 -1.87 -75.38 -1.26
CA GLU A 229 -2.23 -74.04 -0.82
C GLU A 229 -2.58 -73.16 -2.03
N ILE A 230 -3.55 -72.27 -1.87
CA ILE A 230 -3.86 -71.23 -2.85
C ILE A 230 -3.84 -69.87 -2.15
N PHE A 231 -3.32 -68.85 -2.82
CA PHE A 231 -3.42 -67.48 -2.34
C PHE A 231 -3.53 -66.47 -3.46
N VAL A 232 -4.20 -65.34 -3.16
CA VAL A 232 -4.27 -64.18 -4.04
C VAL A 232 -3.35 -63.07 -3.54
N THR A 233 -2.92 -62.22 -4.46
CA THR A 233 -2.12 -61.06 -4.08
C THR A 233 -2.44 -59.80 -4.89
N ASN A 234 -2.53 -58.67 -4.19
CA ASN A 234 -2.59 -57.34 -4.79
C ASN A 234 -2.00 -56.28 -3.85
N SER A 235 -2.00 -55.02 -4.28
CA SER A 235 -1.34 -53.95 -3.55
C SER A 235 -1.96 -53.57 -2.21
N VAL A 236 -3.26 -53.83 -2.03
CA VAL A 236 -4.06 -53.45 -0.87
C VAL A 236 -4.23 -54.63 0.09
N LEU A 237 -4.56 -55.82 -0.43
CA LEU A 237 -4.74 -57.06 0.33
C LEU A 237 -3.41 -57.66 0.82
N GLY A 238 -2.30 -57.40 0.12
CA GLY A 238 -1.03 -58.09 0.39
C GLY A 238 -1.06 -59.51 -0.18
N VAL A 239 -0.71 -60.51 0.65
CA VAL A 239 -0.87 -61.94 0.35
C VAL A 239 -2.04 -62.43 1.19
N ARG A 240 -3.03 -63.06 0.54
CA ARG A 240 -4.24 -63.56 1.20
C ARG A 240 -4.45 -65.02 0.82
N SER A 241 -4.34 -65.90 1.82
CA SER A 241 -4.67 -67.32 1.66
C SER A 241 -6.13 -67.49 1.28
N VAL A 242 -6.41 -68.46 0.41
CA VAL A 242 -7.74 -68.84 -0.05
C VAL A 242 -8.13 -70.13 0.67
N SER A 243 -9.30 -70.12 1.29
CA SER A 243 -9.85 -71.25 2.04
C SER A 243 -10.63 -72.21 1.15
N HIS A 244 -11.35 -71.68 0.16
CA HIS A 244 -12.24 -72.45 -0.72
C HIS A 244 -12.17 -71.95 -2.16
N ILE A 245 -12.24 -72.88 -3.11
CA ILE A 245 -12.60 -72.61 -4.50
C ILE A 245 -13.78 -73.51 -4.85
N ASP A 246 -14.95 -72.92 -5.11
CA ASP A 246 -16.21 -73.64 -5.21
C ASP A 246 -16.40 -74.61 -4.03
N LYS A 247 -16.42 -75.93 -4.28
CA LYS A 247 -16.55 -76.98 -3.26
C LYS A 247 -15.22 -77.49 -2.72
N LYS A 248 -14.09 -77.08 -3.28
CA LYS A 248 -12.75 -77.55 -2.88
C LYS A 248 -12.24 -76.73 -1.70
N VAL A 249 -11.86 -77.40 -0.63
CA VAL A 249 -11.28 -76.81 0.59
C VAL A 249 -9.74 -76.88 0.53
N PHE A 250 -9.08 -75.81 0.95
CA PHE A 250 -7.63 -75.71 1.13
C PHE A 250 -7.32 -75.40 2.59
N SER A 251 -6.77 -76.37 3.32
CA SER A 251 -6.47 -76.25 4.75
C SER A 251 -5.02 -75.87 5.05
N GLN A 252 -4.11 -76.07 4.10
CA GLN A 252 -2.69 -75.73 4.25
C GLN A 252 -2.44 -74.26 3.89
N LYS A 253 -1.53 -73.63 4.64
CA LYS A 253 -1.18 -72.21 4.47
C LYS A 253 0.24 -71.87 4.91
N ALA A 254 1.12 -72.87 5.08
CA ALA A 254 2.44 -72.69 5.66
C ALA A 254 3.34 -71.85 4.74
N VAL A 255 3.43 -72.20 3.46
CA VAL A 255 4.22 -71.47 2.46
C VAL A 255 3.61 -70.09 2.21
N THR A 256 2.29 -70.01 2.12
CA THR A 256 1.54 -68.75 1.99
C THR A 256 1.84 -67.82 3.16
N LYS A 257 1.85 -68.34 4.38
CA LYS A 257 2.15 -67.57 5.59
C LYS A 257 3.59 -67.08 5.61
N GLN A 258 4.53 -67.94 5.22
CA GLN A 258 5.94 -67.58 5.08
C GLN A 258 6.14 -66.43 4.08
N LEU A 259 5.46 -66.49 2.92
CA LEU A 259 5.49 -65.43 1.90
C LEU A 259 4.81 -64.14 2.39
N GLU A 260 3.70 -64.25 3.12
CA GLU A 260 3.01 -63.11 3.72
C GLU A 260 3.91 -62.37 4.72
N ASP A 261 4.54 -63.11 5.64
CA ASP A 261 5.38 -62.54 6.68
C ASP A 261 6.67 -61.94 6.11
N ALA A 262 7.27 -62.60 5.11
CA ALA A 262 8.41 -62.04 4.37
C ALA A 262 8.01 -60.74 3.62
N LEU A 263 6.85 -60.69 2.98
CA LEU A 263 6.38 -59.47 2.31
C LEU A 263 6.13 -58.33 3.30
N LYS A 264 5.59 -58.63 4.49
CA LYS A 264 5.44 -57.66 5.58
C LYS A 264 6.80 -57.11 6.01
N ALA A 265 7.81 -57.97 6.17
CA ALA A 265 9.17 -57.55 6.50
C ALA A 265 9.81 -56.70 5.39
N GLU A 266 9.55 -56.97 4.11
CA GLU A 266 10.02 -56.12 3.01
C GLU A 266 9.35 -54.75 2.98
N SER A 267 8.09 -54.65 3.42
CA SER A 267 7.32 -53.41 3.37
C SER A 267 7.83 -52.29 4.29
N ILE A 268 8.72 -52.63 5.24
CA ILE A 268 9.36 -51.68 6.16
C ILE A 268 10.79 -51.27 5.73
N LYS A 269 11.37 -51.92 4.72
CA LYS A 269 12.71 -51.59 4.21
C LYS A 269 12.70 -50.24 3.47
N GLU A 270 13.74 -49.43 3.65
CA GLU A 270 13.82 -48.08 3.07
C GLU A 270 13.75 -48.07 1.54
N GLU A 271 14.40 -49.02 0.86
CA GLU A 271 14.38 -49.18 -0.60
C GLU A 271 12.97 -49.37 -1.19
N ASN A 272 12.03 -49.87 -0.38
CA ASN A 272 10.65 -50.14 -0.79
C ASN A 272 9.70 -49.02 -0.37
N ILE A 273 10.22 -47.91 0.15
CA ILE A 273 9.42 -46.84 0.73
C ILE A 273 9.80 -45.50 0.13
N GLN A 274 8.80 -44.79 -0.39
CA GLN A 274 8.94 -43.37 -0.68
C GLN A 274 8.39 -42.55 0.48
N VAL A 275 9.28 -41.90 1.23
CA VAL A 275 8.90 -40.96 2.31
C VAL A 275 8.35 -39.68 1.69
N LEU A 276 7.15 -39.29 2.13
CA LEU A 276 6.47 -38.09 1.66
C LEU A 276 6.71 -36.95 2.65
N LYS A 277 7.55 -35.96 2.27
CA LYS A 277 7.90 -34.84 3.16
C LYS A 277 6.72 -33.87 3.33
N PRO A 278 6.29 -33.52 4.56
CA PRO A 278 5.35 -32.43 4.77
C PRO A 278 5.97 -31.07 4.40
N LYS A 279 5.18 -30.12 3.88
CA LYS A 279 5.68 -28.83 3.40
C LYS A 279 6.11 -27.89 4.55
N LYS A 280 7.42 -27.61 4.66
CA LYS A 280 7.99 -26.47 5.44
C LYS A 280 7.79 -25.08 4.80
N HIS A 281 7.15 -24.96 3.63
CA HIS A 281 7.10 -23.71 2.84
C HIS A 281 6.07 -22.67 3.31
N PHE A 282 5.07 -23.05 4.12
CA PHE A 282 4.04 -22.11 4.57
C PHE A 282 4.56 -21.15 5.66
N ILE A 283 5.39 -21.66 6.57
CA ILE A 283 6.00 -20.89 7.68
C ILE A 283 6.93 -19.79 7.15
N LYS A 284 7.75 -20.08 6.13
CA LYS A 284 8.67 -19.08 5.55
C LYS A 284 7.94 -17.90 4.88
N LYS A 285 6.76 -18.14 4.30
CA LYS A 285 5.93 -17.08 3.71
C LYS A 285 5.26 -16.21 4.76
N ILE A 286 4.78 -16.81 5.86
CA ILE A 286 4.21 -16.04 6.98
C ILE A 286 5.28 -15.15 7.61
N LEU A 287 6.48 -15.69 7.85
CA LEU A 287 7.57 -14.92 8.47
C LEU A 287 8.01 -13.72 7.60
N SER A 288 8.08 -13.89 6.28
CA SER A 288 8.42 -12.79 5.37
C SER A 288 7.32 -11.72 5.33
N VAL A 289 6.05 -12.11 5.36
CA VAL A 289 4.94 -11.15 5.46
C VAL A 289 5.00 -10.38 6.79
N VAL A 290 5.22 -11.07 7.92
CA VAL A 290 5.35 -10.42 9.24
C VAL A 290 6.51 -9.43 9.26
N ILE A 291 7.68 -9.78 8.72
CA ILE A 291 8.83 -8.87 8.66
C ILE A 291 8.50 -7.61 7.84
N ILE A 292 7.82 -7.75 6.70
CA ILE A 292 7.42 -6.61 5.87
C ILE A 292 6.44 -5.70 6.63
N PHE A 293 5.41 -6.29 7.27
CA PHE A 293 4.45 -5.52 8.06
C PHE A 293 5.12 -4.80 9.25
N SER A 294 6.04 -5.46 9.95
CA SER A 294 6.81 -4.84 11.04
C SER A 294 7.68 -3.68 10.54
N ALA A 295 8.34 -3.84 9.39
CA ALA A 295 9.15 -2.76 8.80
C ALA A 295 8.28 -1.56 8.39
N LEU A 296 7.10 -1.79 7.82
CA LEU A 296 6.15 -0.73 7.48
C LEU A 296 5.61 -0.02 8.72
N ALA A 297 5.29 -0.77 9.79
CA ALA A 297 4.83 -0.20 11.05
C ALA A 297 5.90 0.68 11.72
N ILE A 298 7.15 0.21 11.77
CA ILE A 298 8.29 0.98 12.29
C ILE A 298 8.51 2.23 11.44
N SER A 299 8.44 2.12 10.11
CA SER A 299 8.60 3.28 9.22
C SER A 299 7.47 4.30 9.39
N HIS A 300 6.23 3.86 9.60
CA HIS A 300 5.11 4.76 9.84
C HIS A 300 5.29 5.50 11.16
N TRP A 301 5.57 4.78 12.25
CA TRP A 301 5.85 5.34 13.57
C TRP A 301 7.04 6.31 13.55
N ALA A 302 8.13 5.98 12.86
CA ALA A 302 9.28 6.86 12.78
C ALA A 302 9.05 8.13 11.95
N ASN A 303 8.03 8.13 11.07
CA ASN A 303 7.68 9.26 10.23
C ASN A 303 6.72 10.26 10.90
N THR A 304 6.19 9.98 12.09
CA THR A 304 5.32 10.93 12.81
C THR A 304 6.13 11.92 13.65
N ILE A 305 5.62 13.14 13.76
CA ILE A 305 6.10 14.14 14.71
C ILE A 305 5.53 13.83 16.09
N THR A 306 6.36 13.91 17.12
CA THR A 306 5.99 13.57 18.50
C THR A 306 5.34 14.74 19.24
N ALA A 307 5.51 15.97 18.75
CA ALA A 307 5.02 17.17 19.41
C ALA A 307 3.48 17.25 19.42
N GLU A 308 2.86 17.37 20.61
CA GLU A 308 1.40 17.47 20.75
C GLU A 308 0.82 18.84 20.35
N LYS A 309 1.65 19.89 20.33
CA LYS A 309 1.26 21.26 19.98
C LYS A 309 2.23 21.84 18.95
N PRO A 310 1.75 22.74 18.07
CA PRO A 310 2.63 23.44 17.14
C PRO A 310 3.76 24.14 17.88
N LEU A 311 5.00 23.92 17.44
CA LEU A 311 6.19 24.52 18.03
C LEU A 311 7.02 25.24 16.96
N LEU A 312 7.68 26.31 17.39
CA LEU A 312 8.59 27.07 16.53
C LEU A 312 10.00 26.53 16.71
N TYR A 313 10.55 25.89 15.68
CA TYR A 313 11.89 25.34 15.69
C TYR A 313 12.88 26.30 15.02
N HIS A 314 14.00 26.58 15.67
CA HIS A 314 15.08 27.37 15.09
C HIS A 314 16.19 26.45 14.58
N LEU A 315 16.40 26.44 13.27
CA LEU A 315 17.51 25.74 12.61
C LEU A 315 18.68 26.71 12.42
N PRO A 316 19.77 26.61 13.22
CA PRO A 316 20.86 27.58 13.18
C PRO A 316 21.66 27.53 11.87
N GLN A 317 22.25 28.67 11.50
CA GLN A 317 23.11 28.76 10.32
C GLN A 317 24.32 27.82 10.43
N GLY A 318 24.65 27.12 9.34
CA GLY A 318 25.78 26.18 9.29
C GLY A 318 25.51 24.80 9.92
N THR A 319 24.30 24.52 10.41
CA THR A 319 23.96 23.22 11.01
C THR A 319 23.62 22.19 9.92
N GLY A 320 24.30 21.05 9.92
CA GLY A 320 24.02 19.93 9.01
C GLY A 320 22.91 19.00 9.51
N ILE A 321 22.46 18.07 8.65
CA ILE A 321 21.32 17.18 8.96
C ILE A 321 21.55 16.32 10.22
N ASN A 322 22.77 15.85 10.45
CA ASN A 322 23.07 15.00 11.62
C ASN A 322 22.87 15.74 12.93
N ALA A 323 23.41 16.96 13.04
CA ALA A 323 23.25 17.80 14.22
C ALA A 323 21.77 18.21 14.42
N THR A 324 21.07 18.51 13.31
CA THR A 324 19.64 18.81 13.32
C THR A 324 18.81 17.63 13.85
N ALA A 325 19.07 16.41 13.37
CA ALA A 325 18.36 15.21 13.80
C ALA A 325 18.56 14.91 15.29
N ILE A 326 19.80 15.04 15.79
CA ILE A 326 20.11 14.88 17.22
C ILE A 326 19.36 15.92 18.05
N ASN A 327 19.32 17.17 17.60
CA ASN A 327 18.64 18.25 18.33
C ASN A 327 17.12 18.06 18.38
N LEU A 328 16.50 17.68 17.25
CA LEU A 328 15.06 17.37 17.17
C LEU A 328 14.67 16.17 18.03
N GLU A 329 15.48 15.10 18.04
CA GLU A 329 15.25 13.92 18.89
C GLU A 329 15.39 14.29 20.38
N LYS A 330 16.42 15.06 20.75
CA LYS A 330 16.65 15.50 22.13
C LYS A 330 15.54 16.42 22.65
N GLN A 331 14.95 17.23 21.78
CA GLN A 331 13.79 18.07 22.10
C GLN A 331 12.46 17.29 22.07
N GLY A 332 12.48 15.99 21.75
CA GLY A 332 11.29 15.16 21.68
C GLY A 332 10.36 15.55 20.53
N VAL A 333 10.89 16.10 19.44
CA VAL A 333 10.10 16.51 18.26
C VAL A 333 9.91 15.35 17.28
N ILE A 334 10.88 14.44 17.21
CA ILE A 334 10.86 13.25 16.33
C ILE A 334 11.14 11.97 17.15
N HIS A 335 10.64 10.83 16.68
CA HIS A 335 10.88 9.53 17.33
C HIS A 335 12.27 8.93 17.07
N SER A 336 12.89 9.23 15.92
CA SER A 336 14.15 8.62 15.53
C SER A 336 15.02 9.55 14.69
N ARG A 337 16.20 9.90 15.21
CA ARG A 337 17.22 10.63 14.42
C ARG A 337 17.69 9.84 13.20
N TYR A 338 17.76 8.51 13.32
CA TYR A 338 18.25 7.64 12.25
C TYR A 338 17.30 7.64 11.05
N PHE A 339 15.99 7.68 11.29
CA PHE A 339 15.00 7.79 10.24
C PHE A 339 15.12 9.11 9.47
N LEU A 340 15.22 10.25 10.17
CA LEU A 340 15.40 11.55 9.52
C LEU A 340 16.69 11.60 8.68
N ILE A 341 17.82 11.11 9.22
CA ILE A 341 19.10 11.08 8.50
C ILE A 341 19.01 10.16 7.27
N ALA A 342 18.43 8.96 7.41
CA ALA A 342 18.29 8.02 6.30
C ALA A 342 17.40 8.60 5.20
N MET A 343 16.27 9.21 5.57
CA MET A 343 15.36 9.85 4.62
C MET A 343 16.03 11.02 3.89
N ALA A 344 16.79 11.85 4.62
CA ALA A 344 17.54 12.94 4.01
C ALA A 344 18.60 12.46 3.02
N LYS A 345 19.27 11.33 3.27
CA LYS A 345 20.21 10.75 2.31
C LYS A 345 19.52 10.14 1.10
N ILE A 346 18.44 9.37 1.31
CA ILE A 346 17.66 8.73 0.23
C ILE A 346 17.10 9.79 -0.74
N LEU A 347 16.69 10.95 -0.22
CA LEU A 347 16.12 12.05 -1.01
C LEU A 347 17.15 13.07 -1.49
N ASP A 348 18.44 12.87 -1.18
CA ASP A 348 19.52 13.82 -1.52
C ASP A 348 19.27 15.24 -0.95
N PHE A 349 18.78 15.30 0.29
CA PHE A 349 18.40 16.51 1.04
C PHE A 349 19.38 16.85 2.17
N ASP A 350 20.28 15.95 2.53
CA ASP A 350 21.20 16.03 3.68
C ASP A 350 22.10 17.28 3.69
N THR A 351 22.47 17.79 2.51
CA THR A 351 23.28 19.02 2.32
C THR A 351 22.47 20.25 1.91
N LYS A 352 21.17 20.11 1.68
CA LYS A 352 20.32 21.16 1.08
C LYS A 352 19.45 21.91 2.08
N ILE A 353 19.47 21.52 3.35
CA ILE A 353 18.68 22.16 4.41
C ILE A 353 19.09 23.64 4.60
N LYS A 354 18.09 24.50 4.81
CA LYS A 354 18.26 25.94 4.93
C LYS A 354 18.00 26.39 6.35
N SER A 355 18.86 27.23 6.91
CA SER A 355 18.65 27.80 8.24
C SER A 355 17.44 28.73 8.28
N GLY A 356 16.74 28.78 9.42
CA GLY A 356 15.54 29.58 9.59
C GLY A 356 14.71 29.16 10.79
N TYR A 357 13.60 29.85 11.00
CA TYR A 357 12.57 29.44 11.96
C TYR A 357 11.49 28.68 11.20
N TYR A 358 11.08 27.52 11.71
CA TYR A 358 10.09 26.65 11.07
C TYR A 358 8.96 26.35 12.05
N ASP A 359 7.71 26.53 11.60
CA ASP A 359 6.56 26.05 12.35
C ASP A 359 6.47 24.53 12.13
N ILE A 360 6.52 23.76 13.21
CA ILE A 360 6.37 22.30 13.21
C ILE A 360 4.98 22.00 13.78
N ASP A 361 4.08 21.52 12.92
CA ASP A 361 2.74 21.11 13.30
C ASP A 361 2.72 19.67 13.82
N ALA A 362 1.86 19.39 14.81
CA ALA A 362 1.70 18.05 15.38
C ALA A 362 1.28 16.99 14.34
N ASN A 363 0.54 17.40 13.31
CA ASN A 363 0.04 16.52 12.25
C ASN A 363 1.01 16.40 11.07
N MET A 364 2.16 17.08 11.11
CA MET A 364 3.16 17.03 10.06
C MET A 364 3.94 15.71 10.15
N SER A 365 4.47 15.22 9.03
CA SER A 365 5.40 14.10 9.03
C SER A 365 6.86 14.57 9.10
N VAL A 366 7.76 13.68 9.51
CA VAL A 366 9.21 13.92 9.47
C VAL A 366 9.68 14.22 8.05
N PHE A 367 9.05 13.60 7.04
CA PHE A 367 9.28 13.90 5.63
C PHE A 367 8.88 15.33 5.25
N ASP A 368 7.70 15.79 5.68
CA ASP A 368 7.24 17.17 5.41
C ASP A 368 8.14 18.21 6.10
N LEU A 369 8.58 17.92 7.33
CA LEU A 369 9.53 18.76 8.06
C LEU A 369 10.84 18.91 7.28
N LEU A 370 11.38 17.79 6.79
CA LEU A 370 12.60 17.79 5.97
C LEU A 370 12.40 18.58 4.66
N LYS A 371 11.25 18.43 4.01
CA LYS A 371 10.90 19.21 2.80
C LYS A 371 10.81 20.71 3.11
N ASN A 372 10.27 21.09 4.27
CA ASN A 372 10.22 22.49 4.70
C ASN A 372 11.64 23.06 4.87
N PHE A 373 12.56 22.30 5.47
CA PHE A 373 13.96 22.72 5.60
C PHE A 373 14.65 22.95 4.25
N VAL A 374 14.40 22.10 3.25
CA VAL A 374 15.04 22.23 1.93
C VAL A 374 14.42 23.36 1.12
N SER A 375 13.09 23.51 1.16
CA SER A 375 12.36 24.55 0.43
C SER A 375 12.41 25.93 1.09
N ALA A 376 13.07 26.07 2.24
CA ALA A 376 13.09 27.29 3.04
C ALA A 376 11.68 27.82 3.36
N LYS A 377 10.71 26.92 3.60
CA LYS A 377 9.36 27.28 4.04
C LYS A 377 9.39 27.69 5.52
N VAL A 378 9.98 28.85 5.78
CA VAL A 378 10.12 29.42 7.12
C VAL A 378 8.79 29.90 7.68
N ALA A 379 8.69 29.96 9.00
CA ALA A 379 7.57 30.51 9.74
C ALA A 379 7.34 31.98 9.33
N THR A 380 6.10 32.31 8.94
CA THR A 380 5.72 33.67 8.57
C THR A 380 4.66 34.23 9.50
N ARG A 381 4.64 35.55 9.68
CA ARG A 381 3.61 36.28 10.43
C ARG A 381 3.13 37.48 9.61
N ASN A 382 1.86 37.82 9.73
CA ASN A 382 1.29 39.00 9.09
C ASN A 382 1.32 40.18 10.06
N ILE A 383 1.86 41.30 9.62
CA ILE A 383 1.94 42.53 10.40
C ILE A 383 1.21 43.64 9.66
N THR A 384 0.17 44.20 10.27
CA THR A 384 -0.64 45.27 9.68
C THR A 384 -0.21 46.64 10.19
N LEU A 385 0.17 47.52 9.28
CA LEU A 385 0.38 48.94 9.51
C LEU A 385 -0.90 49.68 9.09
N ILE A 386 -1.61 50.28 10.05
CA ILE A 386 -2.87 50.99 9.80
C ILE A 386 -2.65 52.47 9.48
N GLU A 387 -3.51 53.05 8.63
CA GLU A 387 -3.42 54.45 8.21
C GLU A 387 -3.60 55.47 9.34
N GLY A 388 -3.18 56.73 9.09
CA GLY A 388 -3.36 57.84 10.03
C GLY A 388 -2.45 57.78 11.27
N LYS A 389 -1.40 56.95 11.23
CA LYS A 389 -0.42 56.75 12.30
C LYS A 389 0.91 57.44 12.02
N THR A 390 1.61 57.81 13.08
CA THR A 390 2.94 58.42 12.97
C THR A 390 4.03 57.36 12.87
N ILE A 391 5.21 57.74 12.38
CA ILE A 391 6.38 56.87 12.34
C ILE A 391 6.78 56.36 13.74
N ALA A 392 6.62 57.20 14.78
CA ALA A 392 6.87 56.78 16.15
C ALA A 392 5.96 55.62 16.58
N HIS A 393 4.68 55.67 16.18
CA HIS A 393 3.72 54.59 16.45
C HIS A 393 4.10 53.29 15.72
N TYR A 394 4.41 53.37 14.42
CA TYR A 394 4.85 52.19 13.67
C TYR A 394 6.14 51.58 14.24
N TYR A 395 7.10 52.42 14.63
CA TYR A 395 8.34 51.94 15.23
C TYR A 395 8.07 51.17 16.53
N GLN A 396 7.29 51.76 17.44
CA GLN A 396 6.90 51.10 18.69
C GLN A 396 6.12 49.81 18.44
N GLN A 397 5.15 49.83 17.52
CA GLN A 397 4.37 48.65 17.16
C GLN A 397 5.28 47.50 16.70
N LEU A 398 6.21 47.79 15.77
CA LEU A 398 7.08 46.78 15.18
C LEU A 398 8.13 46.26 16.16
N THR A 399 8.66 47.11 17.05
CA THR A 399 9.67 46.67 18.01
C THR A 399 9.12 45.77 19.12
N HIS A 400 7.81 45.81 19.38
CA HIS A 400 7.14 44.90 20.31
C HIS A 400 6.79 43.53 19.71
N ILE A 401 6.94 43.34 18.39
CA ILE A 401 6.61 42.07 17.74
C ILE A 401 7.79 41.11 17.89
N LYS A 402 7.62 40.07 18.71
CA LYS A 402 8.65 39.04 18.98
C LYS A 402 9.20 38.34 17.73
N ALA A 403 8.41 38.32 16.65
CA ALA A 403 8.85 37.73 15.38
C ALA A 403 9.89 38.58 14.62
N LEU A 404 10.09 39.85 15.00
CA LEU A 404 11.04 40.74 14.35
C LEU A 404 12.26 41.02 15.23
N LYS A 405 13.40 41.26 14.57
CA LYS A 405 14.62 41.76 15.20
C LYS A 405 14.63 43.28 15.20
N SER A 406 14.64 43.85 16.39
CA SER A 406 14.71 45.30 16.62
C SER A 406 16.16 45.79 16.64
N SER A 407 16.37 47.04 16.21
CA SER A 407 17.64 47.77 16.38
C SER A 407 17.53 48.73 17.59
N ASP A 408 18.65 49.31 18.02
CA ASP A 408 18.73 50.13 19.24
C ASP A 408 17.92 51.43 19.17
N SER A 409 17.68 51.97 17.96
CA SER A 409 16.92 53.22 17.79
C SER A 409 16.19 53.31 16.45
N LEU A 410 15.21 54.22 16.37
CA LEU A 410 14.53 54.58 15.13
C LEU A 410 15.52 55.07 14.06
N LYS A 411 16.49 55.90 14.45
CA LYS A 411 17.50 56.45 13.53
C LYS A 411 18.32 55.32 12.90
N GLU A 412 18.78 54.37 13.71
CA GLU A 412 19.54 53.23 13.22
C GLU A 412 18.69 52.31 12.33
N THR A 413 17.43 52.08 12.70
CA THR A 413 16.47 51.31 11.90
C THR A 413 16.29 51.92 10.50
N MET A 414 16.17 53.25 10.40
CA MET A 414 16.02 53.94 9.11
C MET A 414 17.32 53.90 8.30
N ARG A 415 18.48 53.99 8.95
CA ARG A 415 19.79 53.82 8.30
C ARG A 415 19.91 52.43 7.68
N LEU A 416 19.56 51.38 8.42
CA LEU A 416 19.56 50.00 7.93
C LEU A 416 18.52 49.75 6.83
N ALA A 417 17.39 50.47 6.87
CA ALA A 417 16.38 50.43 5.82
C ALA A 417 16.80 51.19 4.54
N GLY A 418 17.83 52.05 4.62
CA GLY A 418 18.29 52.91 3.53
C GLY A 418 17.38 54.12 3.27
N ILE A 419 16.74 54.64 4.32
CA ILE A 419 15.74 55.72 4.22
C ILE A 419 16.27 56.98 4.90
N ASN A 420 16.28 58.10 4.16
CA ASN A 420 16.70 59.41 4.67
C ASN A 420 15.51 60.21 5.21
N PRO A 421 15.73 61.10 6.20
CA PRO A 421 14.68 61.98 6.72
C PRO A 421 14.22 62.99 5.65
N PRO A 422 12.97 63.49 5.73
CA PRO A 422 11.97 63.23 6.76
C PRO A 422 11.32 61.84 6.63
N TYR A 423 10.88 61.26 7.75
CA TYR A 423 10.28 59.91 7.77
C TYR A 423 8.74 59.92 7.86
N GLU A 424 8.14 61.04 8.30
CA GLU A 424 6.71 61.08 8.57
C GLU A 424 5.91 60.90 7.27
N GLY A 425 4.92 60.00 7.30
CA GLY A 425 4.12 59.65 6.13
C GLY A 425 4.82 58.79 5.07
N TYR A 426 6.09 58.39 5.26
CA TYR A 426 6.89 57.69 4.25
C TYR A 426 6.68 56.17 4.16
N PHE A 427 5.64 55.65 4.80
CA PHE A 427 5.39 54.21 4.90
C PHE A 427 3.94 53.90 4.57
N TRP A 428 3.75 53.06 3.54
CA TRP A 428 2.44 52.68 3.07
C TRP A 428 1.71 51.80 4.10
N PRO A 429 0.49 52.17 4.54
CA PRO A 429 -0.35 51.31 5.37
C PRO A 429 -0.76 50.05 4.60
N ASP A 430 -0.45 48.88 5.15
CA ASP A 430 -0.83 47.58 4.59
C ASP A 430 -0.53 46.44 5.57
N THR A 431 -0.94 45.23 5.21
CA THR A 431 -0.47 44.00 5.81
C THR A 431 0.78 43.48 5.10
N TYR A 432 1.88 43.38 5.85
CA TYR A 432 3.16 42.85 5.40
C TYR A 432 3.39 41.46 5.98
N GLN A 433 3.56 40.47 5.11
CA GLN A 433 4.03 39.16 5.51
C GLN A 433 5.54 39.23 5.80
N VAL A 434 5.94 38.81 7.00
CA VAL A 434 7.34 38.75 7.44
C VAL A 434 7.74 37.33 7.78
N ASN A 435 9.01 37.01 7.55
CA ASN A 435 9.59 35.79 8.09
C ASN A 435 9.95 36.03 9.56
N VAL A 436 9.77 35.02 10.41
CA VAL A 436 10.25 35.10 11.80
C VAL A 436 11.77 35.27 11.77
N GLY A 437 12.26 36.32 12.42
CA GLY A 437 13.67 36.73 12.42
C GLY A 437 14.01 37.85 11.44
N ASP A 438 13.07 38.30 10.59
CA ASP A 438 13.21 39.53 9.78
C ASP A 438 13.50 40.74 10.68
N SER A 439 14.23 41.73 10.17
CA SER A 439 14.48 42.97 10.93
C SER A 439 13.31 43.96 10.79
N VAL A 440 13.09 44.78 11.82
CA VAL A 440 12.15 45.91 11.76
C VAL A 440 12.50 46.85 10.57
N ALA A 441 13.80 47.04 10.31
CA ALA A 441 14.29 47.81 9.16
C ALA A 441 13.81 47.25 7.81
N SER A 442 13.72 45.92 7.66
CA SER A 442 13.25 45.30 6.42
C SER A 442 11.77 45.60 6.15
N VAL A 443 10.94 45.66 7.20
CA VAL A 443 9.51 46.02 7.09
C VAL A 443 9.38 47.46 6.63
N PHE A 444 10.11 48.39 7.25
CA PHE A 444 10.11 49.79 6.86
C PHE A 444 10.61 50.00 5.43
N LYS A 445 11.65 49.28 5.01
CA LYS A 445 12.14 49.30 3.62
C LYS A 445 11.05 48.91 2.64
N ARG A 446 10.36 47.79 2.89
CA ARG A 446 9.24 47.32 2.03
C ARG A 446 8.08 48.32 2.02
N ALA A 447 7.70 48.85 3.18
CA ALA A 447 6.61 49.82 3.29
C ALA A 447 6.92 51.15 2.59
N ASN A 448 8.18 51.59 2.63
CA ASN A 448 8.64 52.77 1.92
C ASN A 448 8.67 52.55 0.40
N GLN A 449 9.22 51.43 -0.07
CA GLN A 449 9.20 51.09 -1.50
C GLN A 449 7.77 51.02 -2.05
N LYS A 450 6.84 50.45 -1.28
CA LYS A 450 5.41 50.40 -1.65
C LYS A 450 4.79 51.79 -1.73
N LEU A 451 5.09 52.67 -0.77
CA LEU A 451 4.65 54.06 -0.85
C LEU A 451 5.20 54.75 -2.09
N GLN A 452 6.51 54.66 -2.35
CA GLN A 452 7.13 55.35 -3.49
C GLN A 452 6.47 54.92 -4.81
N LYS A 453 6.21 53.62 -4.97
CA LYS A 453 5.50 53.09 -6.13
C LYS A 453 4.10 53.69 -6.27
N ASN A 454 3.30 53.67 -5.21
CA ASN A 454 1.92 54.17 -5.25
C ASN A 454 1.87 55.69 -5.42
N LEU A 455 2.74 56.42 -4.72
CA LEU A 455 2.88 57.86 -4.83
C LEU A 455 3.26 58.28 -6.26
N GLN A 456 4.18 57.57 -6.89
CA GLN A 456 4.59 57.83 -8.27
C GLN A 456 3.45 57.55 -9.26
N ALA A 457 2.74 56.44 -9.09
CA ALA A 457 1.60 56.08 -9.94
C ALA A 457 0.48 57.11 -9.87
N GLU A 458 0.07 57.50 -8.65
CA GLU A 458 -0.94 58.55 -8.46
C GLU A 458 -0.43 59.89 -9.00
N TRP A 459 0.84 60.24 -8.78
CA TRP A 459 1.42 61.50 -9.25
C TRP A 459 1.40 61.65 -10.77
N GLN A 460 1.57 60.55 -11.50
CA GLN A 460 1.47 60.52 -12.96
C GLN A 460 0.03 60.78 -13.42
N ASN A 461 -0.96 60.22 -12.70
CA ASN A 461 -2.38 60.32 -13.01
C ASN A 461 -3.10 61.54 -12.41
N ARG A 462 -2.41 62.34 -11.58
CA ARG A 462 -2.97 63.53 -10.92
C ARG A 462 -3.67 64.49 -11.88
N ASP A 463 -4.61 65.26 -11.35
CA ASP A 463 -5.14 66.45 -12.03
C ASP A 463 -4.00 67.45 -12.33
N LYS A 464 -3.77 67.73 -13.62
CA LYS A 464 -2.67 68.59 -14.08
C LYS A 464 -2.87 70.07 -13.74
N THR A 465 -4.08 70.47 -13.31
CA THR A 465 -4.37 71.83 -12.85
C THR A 465 -3.84 72.11 -11.44
N LEU A 466 -3.41 71.06 -10.71
CA LEU A 466 -2.89 71.19 -9.35
C LEU A 466 -1.52 71.87 -9.32
N ARG A 467 -1.41 72.91 -8.48
CA ARG A 467 -0.18 73.68 -8.25
C ARG A 467 0.69 73.04 -7.16
N PHE A 468 1.06 71.77 -7.33
CA PHE A 468 2.07 71.11 -6.49
C PHE A 468 3.43 71.15 -7.18
N ASN A 469 4.48 71.46 -6.42
CA ASN A 469 5.86 71.46 -6.91
C ASN A 469 6.40 70.03 -7.09
N ASN A 470 5.94 69.08 -6.27
CA ASN A 470 6.38 67.68 -6.32
C ASN A 470 5.35 66.76 -5.62
N ALA A 471 5.52 65.45 -5.80
CA ALA A 471 4.67 64.43 -5.20
C ALA A 471 4.68 64.48 -3.66
N SER A 472 5.78 64.91 -3.04
CA SER A 472 5.87 65.04 -1.59
C SER A 472 4.86 66.05 -1.02
N GLN A 473 4.58 67.16 -1.72
CA GLN A 473 3.53 68.11 -1.30
C GLN A 473 2.13 67.49 -1.35
N ALA A 474 1.84 66.66 -2.36
CA ALA A 474 0.58 65.93 -2.42
C ALA A 474 0.46 64.93 -1.25
N LEU A 475 1.56 64.27 -0.88
CA LEU A 475 1.61 63.40 0.30
C LEU A 475 1.36 64.18 1.61
N VAL A 476 1.90 65.40 1.74
CA VAL A 476 1.60 66.26 2.90
C VAL A 476 0.10 66.54 2.97
N LEU A 477 -0.52 66.98 1.87
CA LEU A 477 -1.96 67.24 1.84
C LEU A 477 -2.78 65.98 2.14
N ALA A 478 -2.40 64.84 1.58
CA ALA A 478 -3.04 63.54 1.85
C ALA A 478 -3.02 63.20 3.35
N SER A 479 -1.94 63.53 4.07
CA SER A 479 -1.87 63.32 5.52
C SER A 479 -2.79 64.22 6.33
N LEU A 480 -3.12 65.42 5.82
CA LEU A 480 -4.12 66.28 6.43
C LEU A 480 -5.52 65.70 6.23
N ILE A 481 -5.83 65.30 5.00
CA ILE A 481 -7.13 64.70 4.64
C ILE A 481 -7.39 63.43 5.47
N GLU A 482 -6.39 62.56 5.61
CA GLU A 482 -6.50 61.32 6.39
C GLU A 482 -6.86 61.59 7.86
N LYS A 483 -6.30 62.66 8.44
CA LYS A 483 -6.56 63.02 9.83
C LYS A 483 -7.86 63.79 10.04
N GLU A 484 -8.47 64.32 8.99
CA GLU A 484 -9.73 65.07 9.06
C GLU A 484 -10.96 64.16 9.00
N THR A 485 -10.96 63.13 8.15
CA THR A 485 -12.15 62.27 8.01
C THR A 485 -11.81 60.82 7.75
N ALA A 486 -12.57 59.94 8.40
CA ALA A 486 -12.63 58.52 8.08
C ALA A 486 -13.60 58.22 6.91
N HIS A 487 -14.46 59.17 6.53
CA HIS A 487 -15.45 58.98 5.47
C HIS A 487 -14.82 59.19 4.08
N THR A 488 -14.52 58.08 3.39
CA THR A 488 -13.90 58.06 2.05
C THR A 488 -14.60 58.96 1.03
N ALA A 489 -15.93 59.01 1.04
CA ALA A 489 -16.72 59.81 0.09
C ALA A 489 -16.48 61.33 0.21
N GLU A 490 -16.05 61.82 1.38
CA GLU A 490 -15.83 63.26 1.63
C GLU A 490 -14.38 63.69 1.40
N LYS A 491 -13.45 62.73 1.29
CA LYS A 491 -12.00 63.02 1.19
C LYS A 491 -11.68 63.94 0.01
N THR A 492 -12.28 63.73 -1.16
CA THR A 492 -12.10 64.59 -2.35
C THR A 492 -12.69 65.99 -2.15
N GLN A 493 -13.79 66.13 -1.41
CA GLN A 493 -14.42 67.42 -1.09
C GLN A 493 -13.56 68.23 -0.12
N ILE A 494 -13.04 67.58 0.94
CA ILE A 494 -12.10 68.18 1.90
C ILE A 494 -10.80 68.59 1.18
N ALA A 495 -10.26 67.72 0.33
CA ALA A 495 -9.11 68.03 -0.51
C ALA A 495 -9.36 69.29 -1.37
N GLY A 496 -10.55 69.39 -1.97
CA GLY A 496 -10.97 70.59 -2.71
C GLY A 496 -10.97 71.86 -1.86
N VAL A 497 -11.45 71.79 -0.61
CA VAL A 497 -11.42 72.95 0.30
C VAL A 497 -9.98 73.38 0.59
N PHE A 498 -9.11 72.43 0.93
CA PHE A 498 -7.70 72.73 1.20
C PHE A 498 -7.00 73.31 -0.03
N MET A 499 -7.23 72.75 -1.22
CA MET A 499 -6.64 73.25 -2.46
C MET A 499 -7.09 74.68 -2.79
N ARG A 500 -8.38 74.99 -2.63
CA ARG A 500 -8.89 76.36 -2.83
C ARG A 500 -8.31 77.34 -1.82
N ARG A 501 -8.17 76.93 -0.55
CA ARG A 501 -7.50 77.75 0.47
C ARG A 501 -6.04 78.02 0.11
N LEU A 502 -5.31 77.02 -0.37
CA LEU A 502 -3.92 77.20 -0.82
C LEU A 502 -3.82 78.17 -2.00
N GLN A 503 -4.73 78.07 -2.98
CA GLN A 503 -4.78 78.97 -4.14
C GLN A 503 -5.09 80.43 -3.76
N LEU A 504 -5.91 80.65 -2.74
CA LEU A 504 -6.26 81.99 -2.21
C LEU A 504 -5.29 82.49 -1.12
N GLU A 505 -4.16 81.80 -0.91
CA GLU A 505 -3.21 82.06 0.19
C GLU A 505 -3.86 82.13 1.58
N MET A 506 -4.96 81.43 1.77
CA MET A 506 -5.63 81.30 3.06
C MET A 506 -4.90 80.27 3.93
N ARG A 507 -4.90 80.49 5.24
CA ARG A 507 -4.43 79.50 6.21
C ARG A 507 -5.32 78.26 6.17
N LEU A 508 -4.73 77.06 6.27
CA LEU A 508 -5.50 75.82 6.20
C LEU A 508 -6.36 75.60 7.44
N GLN A 509 -5.87 76.00 8.63
CA GLN A 509 -6.59 75.96 9.91
C GLN A 509 -7.20 74.58 10.22
N THR A 510 -6.37 73.55 10.16
CA THR A 510 -6.74 72.15 10.43
C THR A 510 -6.21 71.71 11.79
N ASP A 511 -7.10 71.26 12.66
CA ASP A 511 -6.82 70.82 14.03
C ASP A 511 -5.75 69.71 14.11
N PRO A 512 -5.79 68.66 13.27
CA PRO A 512 -4.74 67.64 13.18
C PRO A 512 -3.30 68.15 13.18
N THR A 513 -3.04 69.29 12.55
CA THR A 513 -1.68 69.86 12.47
C THR A 513 -1.19 70.44 13.79
N VAL A 514 -2.11 70.99 14.59
CA VAL A 514 -1.83 71.49 15.95
C VAL A 514 -1.64 70.30 16.90
N VAL A 515 -2.49 69.28 16.78
CA VAL A 515 -2.36 68.04 17.55
C VAL A 515 -1.01 67.38 17.30
N TYR A 516 -0.59 67.27 16.03
CA TYR A 516 0.73 66.73 15.66
C TYR A 516 1.87 67.56 16.31
N ALA A 517 1.82 68.89 16.17
CA ALA A 517 2.82 69.78 16.74
C ALA A 517 2.96 69.65 18.27
N LEU A 518 1.84 69.52 18.99
CA LEU A 518 1.83 69.34 20.44
C LEU A 518 2.32 67.95 20.86
N ASN A 519 2.03 66.91 20.06
CA ASN A 519 2.51 65.55 20.31
C ASN A 519 4.03 65.44 20.19
N LEU A 520 4.66 66.18 19.26
CA LEU A 520 6.12 66.24 19.15
C LEU A 520 6.79 66.76 20.45
N GLU A 521 6.11 67.64 21.19
CA GLU A 521 6.57 68.16 22.48
C GLU A 521 5.94 67.46 23.70
N LYS A 522 5.18 66.36 23.49
CA LYS A 522 4.43 65.64 24.54
C LYS A 522 3.47 66.53 25.35
N LYS A 523 2.89 67.56 24.73
CA LYS A 523 1.97 68.55 25.37
C LYS A 523 0.49 68.32 25.05
N TYR A 524 0.16 67.37 24.18
CA TYR A 524 -1.23 67.08 23.83
C TYR A 524 -1.93 66.28 24.94
N ARG A 525 -3.16 66.68 25.29
CA ARG A 525 -3.93 66.13 26.43
C ARG A 525 -5.22 65.41 26.02
N GLY A 526 -5.39 65.13 24.72
CA GLY A 526 -6.59 64.47 24.18
C GLY A 526 -7.66 65.42 23.65
N PHE A 527 -7.58 66.73 23.92
CA PHE A 527 -8.44 67.76 23.34
C PHE A 527 -7.67 69.06 23.09
N LEU A 528 -8.17 69.92 22.20
CA LEU A 528 -7.59 71.23 21.89
C LEU A 528 -8.30 72.36 22.62
N THR A 529 -7.53 73.28 23.22
CA THR A 529 -8.03 74.54 23.76
C THR A 529 -7.72 75.71 22.83
N ARG A 530 -8.38 76.86 23.04
CA ARG A 530 -8.06 78.11 22.30
C ARG A 530 -6.60 78.56 22.48
N LYS A 531 -5.97 78.23 23.61
CA LYS A 531 -4.55 78.51 23.87
C LYS A 531 -3.65 77.65 22.98
N ASP A 532 -4.03 76.39 22.79
CA ASP A 532 -3.28 75.42 21.97
C ASP A 532 -3.23 75.84 20.49
N LEU A 533 -4.30 76.46 19.95
CA LEU A 533 -4.32 76.99 18.59
C LEU A 533 -3.27 78.11 18.35
N LYS A 534 -2.79 78.75 19.43
CA LYS A 534 -1.73 79.77 19.38
C LYS A 534 -0.33 79.18 19.54
N PHE A 535 -0.17 77.86 19.69
CA PHE A 535 1.13 77.20 19.87
C PHE A 535 2.13 77.53 18.74
N LYS A 536 3.39 77.86 19.08
CA LYS A 536 4.44 78.23 18.12
C LYS A 536 5.06 76.95 17.54
N SER A 537 4.68 76.59 16.31
CA SER A 537 5.30 75.48 15.58
C SER A 537 5.14 75.71 14.07
N PRO A 538 6.12 75.30 13.23
CA PRO A 538 5.98 75.38 11.77
C PRO A 538 4.82 74.52 11.24
N TYR A 539 4.41 73.48 11.97
CA TYR A 539 3.25 72.65 11.62
C TYR A 539 1.90 73.33 11.89
N ASN A 540 1.84 74.37 12.73
CA ASN A 540 0.57 74.98 13.11
C ASN A 540 -0.04 75.82 11.97
N THR A 541 -1.00 75.23 11.24
CA THR A 541 -1.70 75.85 10.12
C THR A 541 -2.71 76.95 10.52
N TYR A 542 -2.91 77.22 11.82
CA TYR A 542 -3.62 78.42 12.28
C TYR A 542 -2.74 79.67 12.26
N ARG A 543 -1.42 79.48 12.22
CA ARG A 543 -0.44 80.57 12.29
C ARG A 543 0.32 80.75 10.98
N ASN A 544 0.66 79.65 10.32
CA ASN A 544 1.43 79.66 9.08
C ASN A 544 0.49 79.47 7.87
N LYS A 545 0.73 80.19 6.78
CA LYS A 545 0.09 79.95 5.47
C LYS A 545 0.78 78.76 4.78
N GLY A 546 0.07 78.11 3.85
CA GLY A 546 0.61 76.99 3.08
C GLY A 546 0.51 75.63 3.77
N LEU A 547 1.17 74.63 3.19
CA LEU A 547 1.28 73.28 3.74
C LEU A 547 2.30 73.25 4.91
N PRO A 548 2.14 72.35 5.90
CA PRO A 548 3.17 72.12 6.89
C PRO A 548 4.46 71.54 6.26
N PRO A 549 5.61 71.56 6.98
CA PRO A 549 6.90 71.15 6.42
C PRO A 549 6.97 69.71 5.91
N THR A 550 6.25 68.78 6.57
CA THR A 550 6.16 67.37 6.18
C THR A 550 4.74 66.86 6.40
N ALA A 551 4.48 65.63 5.96
CA ALA A 551 3.27 64.92 6.36
C ALA A 551 3.22 64.77 7.89
N ILE A 552 2.02 64.56 8.43
CA ILE A 552 1.78 64.41 9.88
C ILE A 552 1.36 62.98 10.29
N ALA A 553 1.16 62.10 9.30
CA ALA A 553 0.76 60.70 9.49
C ALA A 553 0.92 59.91 8.19
N SER A 554 0.87 58.57 8.29
CA SER A 554 0.66 57.65 7.17
C SER A 554 -0.70 57.86 6.50
N VAL A 555 -0.80 57.57 5.21
CA VAL A 555 -1.98 57.87 4.39
C VAL A 555 -2.53 56.63 3.72
N SER A 556 -3.85 56.51 3.67
CA SER A 556 -4.54 55.49 2.87
C SER A 556 -4.52 55.86 1.38
N ALA A 557 -4.79 54.87 0.53
CA ALA A 557 -4.95 55.08 -0.91
C ALA A 557 -6.02 56.13 -1.24
N SER A 558 -7.13 56.14 -0.50
CA SER A 558 -8.21 57.10 -0.74
C SER A 558 -7.83 58.56 -0.43
N SER A 559 -7.03 58.79 0.62
CA SER A 559 -6.54 60.14 0.92
C SER A 559 -5.47 60.60 -0.06
N LEU A 560 -4.60 59.68 -0.50
CA LEU A 560 -3.61 59.97 -1.53
C LEU A 560 -4.29 60.34 -2.85
N TYR A 561 -5.27 59.55 -3.27
CA TYR A 561 -6.11 59.84 -4.43
C TYR A 561 -6.81 61.19 -4.29
N ALA A 562 -7.48 61.44 -3.16
CA ALA A 562 -8.19 62.70 -2.93
C ALA A 562 -7.29 63.94 -3.02
N ALA A 563 -6.05 63.85 -2.52
CA ALA A 563 -5.08 64.94 -2.64
C ALA A 563 -4.71 65.26 -4.10
N MET A 564 -4.75 64.27 -4.99
CA MET A 564 -4.42 64.39 -6.42
C MET A 564 -5.64 64.56 -7.34
N HIS A 565 -6.84 64.34 -6.81
CA HIS A 565 -8.12 64.44 -7.50
C HIS A 565 -9.16 65.17 -6.63
N PRO A 566 -8.91 66.44 -6.26
CA PRO A 566 -9.84 67.20 -5.42
C PRO A 566 -11.15 67.48 -6.16
N ALA A 567 -12.27 67.44 -5.44
CA ALA A 567 -13.57 67.77 -6.01
C ALA A 567 -13.66 69.26 -6.38
N LYS A 568 -14.18 69.51 -7.59
CA LYS A 568 -14.55 70.86 -8.05
C LYS A 568 -15.62 71.45 -7.13
N GLY A 569 -15.68 72.78 -7.07
CA GLY A 569 -16.67 73.51 -6.28
C GLY A 569 -16.09 74.79 -5.68
N GLU A 570 -16.86 75.46 -4.84
CA GLU A 570 -16.54 76.80 -4.30
C GLU A 570 -16.38 76.82 -2.76
N SER A 571 -16.55 75.67 -2.09
CA SER A 571 -16.53 75.60 -0.64
C SER A 571 -15.15 75.93 -0.07
N LEU A 572 -15.09 76.86 0.88
CA LEU A 572 -13.87 77.27 1.58
C LEU A 572 -13.86 76.84 3.06
N TYR A 573 -14.96 76.32 3.57
CA TYR A 573 -15.10 75.92 4.97
C TYR A 573 -15.83 74.58 5.07
N PHE A 574 -15.51 73.79 6.08
CA PHE A 574 -16.25 72.60 6.45
C PHE A 574 -16.31 72.48 7.97
N VAL A 575 -17.35 71.83 8.48
CA VAL A 575 -17.52 71.53 9.91
C VAL A 575 -18.07 70.11 10.06
N SER A 576 -17.51 69.33 10.98
CA SER A 576 -18.00 67.99 11.27
C SER A 576 -19.39 68.04 11.92
N LYS A 577 -20.26 67.11 11.53
CA LYS A 577 -21.60 66.89 12.09
C LYS A 577 -21.53 65.78 13.14
N LYS A 578 -22.57 65.66 13.97
CA LYS A 578 -22.68 64.60 14.98
C LYS A 578 -22.71 63.17 14.40
N ASP A 579 -23.08 63.03 13.12
CA ASP A 579 -23.10 61.75 12.40
C ASP A 579 -21.74 61.35 11.78
N GLY A 580 -20.70 62.18 11.97
CA GLY A 580 -19.35 61.95 11.45
C GLY A 580 -19.07 62.58 10.08
N SER A 581 -20.12 62.92 9.31
CA SER A 581 -19.98 63.60 8.01
C SER A 581 -19.67 65.11 8.17
N HIS A 582 -19.45 65.82 7.07
CA HIS A 582 -19.13 67.24 7.05
C HIS A 582 -20.20 68.09 6.36
N ALA A 583 -20.37 69.32 6.83
CA ALA A 583 -21.17 70.35 6.18
C ALA A 583 -20.26 71.41 5.54
N PHE A 584 -20.27 71.47 4.21
CA PHE A 584 -19.42 72.38 3.43
C PHE A 584 -20.08 73.75 3.23
N ALA A 585 -19.28 74.81 3.15
CA ALA A 585 -19.75 76.19 2.99
C ALA A 585 -18.79 77.04 2.14
N LYS A 586 -19.35 77.85 1.23
CA LYS A 586 -18.61 78.84 0.42
C LYS A 586 -18.11 80.02 1.25
N THR A 587 -18.95 80.55 2.15
CA THR A 587 -18.65 81.76 2.94
C THR A 587 -18.56 81.49 4.43
N TYR A 588 -17.84 82.35 5.14
CA TYR A 588 -17.73 82.27 6.60
C TYR A 588 -19.08 82.44 7.31
N LYS A 589 -19.97 83.30 6.77
CA LYS A 589 -21.35 83.47 7.29
C LYS A 589 -22.12 82.15 7.24
N GLN A 590 -22.06 81.44 6.11
CA GLN A 590 -22.70 80.12 5.96
C GLN A 590 -22.08 79.08 6.89
N HIS A 591 -20.76 79.10 7.06
CA HIS A 591 -20.06 78.21 7.99
C HIS A 591 -20.51 78.43 9.46
N ARG A 592 -20.68 79.68 9.90
CA ARG A 592 -21.23 79.98 11.24
C ARG A 592 -22.65 79.46 11.44
N LEU A 593 -23.49 79.50 10.39
CA LEU A 593 -24.83 78.90 10.42
C LEU A 593 -24.74 77.37 10.53
N ASN A 594 -23.84 76.72 9.78
CA ASN A 594 -23.61 75.28 9.88
C ASN A 594 -23.13 74.88 11.29
N ILE A 595 -22.23 75.64 11.92
CA ILE A 595 -21.80 75.40 13.31
C ILE A 595 -23.00 75.46 14.26
N LYS A 596 -23.85 76.50 14.15
CA LYS A 596 -25.05 76.62 15.00
C LYS A 596 -26.06 75.49 14.76
N LYS A 597 -26.16 74.97 13.54
CA LYS A 597 -27.11 73.92 13.16
C LYS A 597 -26.67 72.52 13.59
N TYR A 598 -25.38 72.21 13.52
CA TYR A 598 -24.87 70.84 13.68
C TYR A 598 -24.09 70.60 14.98
N LEU A 599 -23.47 71.63 15.58
CA LEU A 599 -22.61 71.50 16.77
C LEU A 599 -23.20 72.09 18.06
N LYS A 600 -24.13 73.04 17.95
CA LYS A 600 -24.95 73.51 19.07
C LYS A 600 -26.27 72.75 19.03
#